data_AF-A0A661ZE40-F1
#
_entry.id   AF-A0A661ZE40-F1
#
_cell.length_a   1.000
_cell.length_b   1.000
_cell.length_c   1.000
_cell.angle_alpha   90.00
_cell.angle_beta   90.00
_cell.angle_gamma   90.00
#
_symmetry.space_group_name_H-M   'P 1'
#
loop_
_entity.id
_entity.type
_entity.pdbx_description
1 polymer ?
#
loop_
_entity_poly.entity_id
_entity_poly.type
_entity_poly.pdbx_seq_one_letter_code
_entity_poly.pdbx_strand_id
1 'polypeptide(L)'
;MNNTSDKTFQVDIEKVIRSQKNRYIKNMPNFAVRYIKKIIREDELNKITEYAGETQGIEFIKKSMEYLNINCNFFNKENIPPEGRYIFAGNHPLGGIDFFAAVLSISDNYENIKAIANEMLMHVKPLQDIF
;
A
#
# COMPACT_ATOMS: atom_id res chain seq x y z
N MET A 1 -14.03 7.03 -30.91
CA MET A 1 -13.89 7.37 -29.48
C MET A 1 -14.25 6.13 -28.68
N ASN A 2 -13.27 5.29 -28.37
CA ASN A 2 -13.50 4.08 -27.57
C ASN A 2 -13.30 4.45 -26.10
N ASN A 3 -14.40 4.59 -25.39
CA ASN A 3 -14.44 4.76 -23.93
C ASN A 3 -14.27 3.38 -23.28
N THR A 4 -13.04 2.85 -23.28
CA THR A 4 -12.66 1.82 -22.31
C THR A 4 -12.28 2.57 -21.04
N SER A 5 -13.23 2.70 -20.13
CA SER A 5 -12.91 3.00 -18.73
C SER A 5 -12.17 1.78 -18.17
N ASP A 6 -10.85 1.75 -18.35
CA ASP A 6 -10.01 0.82 -17.62
C ASP A 6 -10.24 1.07 -16.14
N LYS A 7 -10.81 0.06 -15.48
CA LYS A 7 -11.26 0.19 -14.10
C LYS A 7 -10.02 0.28 -13.21
N THR A 8 -9.80 1.47 -12.64
CA THR A 8 -8.83 1.67 -11.57
C THR A 8 -9.03 0.63 -10.47
N PHE A 9 -7.93 0.13 -9.92
CA PHE A 9 -7.98 -0.85 -8.83
C PHE A 9 -8.79 -0.30 -7.65
N GLN A 10 -9.67 -1.13 -7.10
CA GLN A 10 -10.43 -0.82 -5.89
C GLN A 10 -10.21 -1.92 -4.85
N VAL A 11 -10.00 -1.47 -3.62
CA VAL A 11 -10.00 -2.29 -2.42
C VAL A 11 -11.42 -2.75 -2.14
N ASP A 12 -11.58 -4.06 -2.01
CA ASP A 12 -12.83 -4.72 -1.61
C ASP A 12 -12.53 -5.62 -0.42
N ILE A 13 -12.74 -5.08 0.79
CA ILE A 13 -12.44 -5.76 2.04
C ILE A 13 -13.36 -6.97 2.22
N GLU A 14 -14.61 -6.92 1.75
CA GLU A 14 -15.48 -8.08 1.83
C GLU A 14 -14.91 -9.23 1.00
N LYS A 15 -14.51 -8.96 -0.26
CA LYS A 15 -13.86 -9.97 -1.10
C LYS A 15 -12.60 -10.53 -0.46
N VAL A 16 -11.76 -9.68 0.14
CA VAL A 16 -10.55 -10.12 0.87
C VAL A 16 -10.90 -11.00 2.07
N ILE A 17 -11.94 -10.66 2.84
CA ILE A 17 -12.40 -11.48 3.99
C ILE A 17 -12.94 -12.83 3.50
N ARG A 18 -13.74 -12.86 2.42
CA ARG A 18 -14.32 -14.10 1.88
C ARG A 18 -13.28 -15.01 1.21
N SER A 19 -12.16 -14.46 0.74
CA SER A 19 -11.06 -15.25 0.16
C SER A 19 -10.16 -15.92 1.21
N GLN A 20 -10.27 -15.54 2.49
CA GLN A 20 -9.43 -16.09 3.55
C GLN A 20 -9.67 -17.60 3.74
N LYS A 21 -8.58 -18.32 4.04
CA LYS A 21 -8.62 -19.78 4.31
C LYS A 21 -9.30 -20.12 5.63
N ASN A 22 -9.26 -19.21 6.61
CA ASN A 22 -9.84 -19.44 7.92
C ASN A 22 -11.39 -19.40 7.85
N ARG A 23 -12.05 -20.50 8.22
CA ARG A 23 -13.51 -20.66 8.18
C ARG A 23 -14.27 -19.60 8.98
N TYR A 24 -13.72 -19.15 10.10
CA TYR A 24 -14.37 -18.14 10.96
C TYR A 24 -14.32 -16.75 10.32
N ILE A 25 -13.18 -16.40 9.70
CA ILE A 25 -13.02 -15.12 9.00
C ILE A 25 -13.89 -15.10 7.76
N LYS A 26 -13.82 -16.16 6.94
CA LYS A 26 -14.62 -16.29 5.71
C LYS A 26 -16.12 -16.16 5.95
N ASN A 27 -16.62 -16.80 7.01
CA ASN A 27 -18.06 -16.81 7.34
C ASN A 27 -18.46 -15.70 8.33
N MET A 28 -17.66 -14.66 8.45
CA MET A 28 -17.96 -13.54 9.34
C MET A 28 -19.33 -12.93 9.02
N PRO A 29 -20.17 -12.64 10.04
CA PRO A 29 -21.46 -12.00 9.83
C PRO A 29 -21.32 -10.64 9.13
N ASN A 30 -22.30 -10.29 8.28
CA ASN A 30 -22.23 -9.08 7.46
C ASN A 30 -22.12 -7.79 8.28
N PHE A 31 -22.66 -7.74 9.51
CA PHE A 31 -22.50 -6.56 10.37
C PHE A 31 -21.05 -6.33 10.79
N ALA A 32 -20.30 -7.42 11.06
CA ALA A 32 -18.90 -7.35 11.43
C ALA A 32 -18.02 -6.99 10.22
N VAL A 33 -18.32 -7.53 9.03
CA VAL A 33 -17.67 -7.13 7.77
C VAL A 33 -17.87 -5.63 7.52
N ARG A 34 -19.11 -5.12 7.65
CA ARG A 34 -19.40 -3.68 7.51
C ARG A 34 -18.64 -2.83 8.54
N TYR A 35 -18.50 -3.30 9.77
CA TYR A 35 -17.73 -2.60 10.79
C TYR A 35 -16.24 -2.52 10.44
N ILE A 36 -15.66 -3.61 9.95
CA ILE A 36 -14.25 -3.65 9.49
C ILE A 36 -14.05 -2.70 8.30
N LYS A 37 -14.95 -2.72 7.31
CA LYS A 37 -14.91 -1.78 6.17
C LYS A 37 -14.84 -0.32 6.62
N LYS A 38 -15.59 0.03 7.67
CA LYS A 38 -15.60 1.37 8.25
C LYS A 38 -14.31 1.71 8.98
N ILE A 39 -13.75 0.79 9.77
CA ILE A 39 -12.48 1.01 10.49
C ILE A 39 -11.31 1.16 9.51
N ILE A 40 -11.23 0.27 8.52
CA ILE A 40 -10.18 0.30 7.49
C ILE A 40 -10.35 1.52 6.56
N ARG A 41 -11.54 2.14 6.57
CA ARG A 41 -11.91 3.27 5.71
C ARG A 41 -11.75 2.89 4.24
N GLU A 42 -12.36 1.77 3.84
CA GLU A 42 -12.32 1.26 2.45
C GLU A 42 -12.62 2.35 1.42
N ASP A 43 -13.62 3.19 1.67
CA ASP A 43 -14.00 4.29 0.77
C ASP A 43 -12.86 5.31 0.58
N GLU A 44 -12.10 5.61 1.63
CA GLU A 44 -10.96 6.54 1.55
C GLU A 44 -9.76 5.89 0.85
N LEU A 45 -9.52 4.59 1.10
CA LEU A 45 -8.52 3.84 0.34
C LEU A 45 -8.84 3.83 -1.15
N ASN A 46 -10.12 3.69 -1.52
CA ASN A 46 -10.55 3.71 -2.91
C ASN A 46 -10.41 5.09 -3.57
N LYS A 47 -10.52 6.19 -2.83
CA LYS A 47 -10.20 7.52 -3.36
C LYS A 47 -8.72 7.70 -3.63
N ILE A 48 -7.85 7.13 -2.77
CA ILE A 48 -6.40 7.12 -3.00
C ILE A 48 -6.09 6.34 -4.28
N THR A 49 -6.66 5.14 -4.44
CA THR A 49 -6.40 4.33 -5.63
C THR A 49 -6.96 4.99 -6.89
N GLU A 50 -8.13 5.61 -6.81
CA GLU A 50 -8.70 6.42 -7.91
C GLU A 50 -7.76 7.57 -8.32
N TYR A 51 -7.27 8.34 -7.34
CA TYR A 51 -6.31 9.43 -7.58
C TYR A 51 -4.98 8.93 -8.16
N ALA A 52 -4.48 7.81 -7.66
CA ALA A 52 -3.23 7.20 -8.14
C ALA A 52 -3.36 6.55 -9.52
N GLY A 53 -4.60 6.30 -10.00
CA GLY A 53 -4.86 5.69 -11.31
C GLY A 53 -4.22 4.31 -11.45
N GLU A 54 -3.58 4.08 -12.60
CA GLU A 54 -2.95 2.78 -12.92
C GLU A 54 -1.52 2.63 -12.36
N THR A 55 -1.03 3.60 -11.59
CA THR A 55 0.34 3.58 -11.07
C THR A 55 0.58 2.37 -10.14
N GLN A 56 1.81 1.88 -10.13
CA GLN A 56 2.26 0.72 -9.35
C GLN A 56 3.53 1.05 -8.56
N GLY A 57 3.83 0.25 -7.54
CA GLY A 57 5.07 0.30 -6.78
C GLY A 57 5.38 1.67 -6.19
N ILE A 58 6.59 2.16 -6.43
CA ILE A 58 7.07 3.45 -5.92
C ILE A 58 6.20 4.61 -6.41
N GLU A 59 5.70 4.56 -7.65
CA GLU A 59 4.89 5.65 -8.20
C GLU A 59 3.50 5.70 -7.53
N PHE A 60 2.90 4.55 -7.27
CA PHE A 60 1.68 4.48 -6.47
C PHE A 60 1.88 5.05 -5.06
N ILE A 61 3.03 4.76 -4.44
CA ILE A 61 3.40 5.31 -3.13
C ILE A 61 3.50 6.85 -3.20
N LYS A 62 4.18 7.41 -4.22
CA LYS A 62 4.28 8.87 -4.41
C LYS A 62 2.90 9.52 -4.56
N LYS A 63 2.05 8.97 -5.43
CA LYS A 63 0.68 9.46 -5.65
C LYS A 63 -0.18 9.37 -4.39
N SER A 64 0.00 8.31 -3.60
CA SER A 64 -0.70 8.15 -2.32
C SER A 64 -0.28 9.22 -1.31
N MET A 65 1.02 9.51 -1.20
CA MET A 65 1.54 10.56 -0.32
C MET A 65 1.08 11.96 -0.77
N GLU A 66 1.04 12.20 -2.09
CA GLU A 66 0.50 13.43 -2.70
C GLU A 66 -0.99 13.63 -2.36
N TYR A 67 -1.82 12.61 -2.55
CA TYR A 67 -3.25 12.66 -2.21
C TYR A 67 -3.49 12.96 -0.73
N LEU A 68 -2.67 12.37 0.15
CA LEU A 68 -2.75 12.58 1.59
C LEU A 68 -2.13 13.90 2.05
N ASN A 69 -1.55 14.69 1.14
CA ASN A 69 -0.83 15.93 1.41
C ASN A 69 0.32 15.74 2.44
N ILE A 70 1.07 14.64 2.29
CA ILE A 70 2.19 14.29 3.17
C ILE A 70 3.50 14.65 2.47
N ASN A 71 4.32 15.44 3.16
CA ASN A 71 5.66 15.80 2.72
C ASN A 71 6.70 15.14 3.64
N CYS A 72 7.70 14.50 3.06
CA CYS A 72 8.78 13.85 3.80
C CYS A 72 10.10 14.60 3.61
N ASN A 73 10.77 14.90 4.72
CA ASN A 73 12.13 15.42 4.72
C ASN A 73 13.09 14.32 5.17
N PHE A 74 14.07 13.99 4.33
CA PHE A 74 15.04 12.95 4.61
C PHE A 74 16.37 13.58 5.00
N PHE A 75 16.92 13.16 6.14
CA PHE A 75 18.20 13.63 6.65
C PHE A 75 19.24 12.52 6.52
N ASN A 76 20.50 12.92 6.29
CA ASN A 76 21.64 12.03 6.18
C ASN A 76 21.52 10.96 5.07
N LYS A 77 20.95 11.32 3.90
CA LYS A 77 20.81 10.40 2.75
C LYS A 77 22.16 9.87 2.25
N GLU A 78 23.24 10.60 2.47
CA GLU A 78 24.62 10.20 2.16
C GLU A 78 25.09 8.95 2.91
N ASN A 79 24.42 8.56 3.99
CA ASN A 79 24.72 7.33 4.72
C ASN A 79 24.14 6.07 4.06
N ILE A 80 23.31 6.22 3.02
CA ILE A 80 22.74 5.10 2.28
C ILE A 80 23.83 4.53 1.36
N PRO A 81 24.26 3.26 1.53
CA PRO A 81 25.29 2.68 0.68
C PRO A 81 24.83 2.60 -0.79
N PRO A 82 25.66 3.00 -1.77
CA PRO A 82 25.21 3.08 -3.16
C PRO A 82 25.02 1.71 -3.83
N GLU A 83 25.69 0.67 -3.32
CA GLU A 83 25.67 -0.67 -3.91
C GLU A 83 25.59 -1.74 -2.82
N GLY A 84 24.98 -2.88 -3.17
CA GLY A 84 24.86 -4.04 -2.30
C GLY A 84 23.40 -4.45 -2.03
N ARG A 85 23.22 -5.36 -1.07
CA ARG A 85 21.91 -5.81 -0.59
C ARG A 85 21.84 -5.62 0.91
N TYR A 86 20.85 -4.86 1.36
CA TYR A 86 20.71 -4.46 2.76
C TYR A 86 19.31 -4.74 3.28
N ILE A 87 19.21 -4.90 4.59
CA ILE A 87 17.96 -4.89 5.32
C ILE A 87 17.87 -3.55 6.00
N PHE A 88 16.90 -2.73 5.58
CA PHE A 88 16.57 -1.48 6.26
C PHE A 88 15.56 -1.77 7.36
N ALA A 89 15.91 -1.41 8.60
CA ALA A 89 15.05 -1.60 9.77
C ALA A 89 14.78 -0.25 10.43
N GLY A 90 13.51 -0.03 10.78
CA GLY A 90 13.06 1.19 11.43
C GLY A 90 11.75 0.96 12.18
N ASN A 91 11.40 1.91 13.04
CA ASN A 91 10.10 1.95 13.69
C ASN A 91 9.02 2.41 12.70
N HIS A 92 7.77 2.03 12.97
CA HIS A 92 6.61 2.31 12.11
C HIS A 92 5.36 2.67 12.93
N PRO A 93 5.42 3.72 13.76
CA PRO A 93 4.34 4.07 14.69
C PRO A 93 3.03 4.47 14.00
N LEU A 94 3.08 5.07 12.81
CA LEU A 94 1.90 5.53 12.06
C LEU A 94 1.34 4.45 11.13
N GLY A 95 1.95 3.27 11.06
CA GLY A 95 1.57 2.32 10.03
C GLY A 95 1.87 2.88 8.64
N GLY A 96 1.22 2.37 7.58
CA GLY A 96 1.65 2.45 6.17
C GLY A 96 2.35 3.72 5.65
N ILE A 97 2.06 4.90 6.20
CA ILE A 97 2.75 6.17 5.90
C ILE A 97 4.25 6.11 6.20
N ASP A 98 4.72 5.62 7.36
CA ASP A 98 6.18 5.62 7.63
C ASP A 98 6.91 4.63 6.73
N PHE A 99 6.21 3.58 6.30
CA PHE A 99 6.69 2.58 5.36
C PHE A 99 6.85 3.18 3.97
N PHE A 100 5.86 3.95 3.52
CA PHE A 100 5.94 4.72 2.28
C PHE A 100 7.09 5.72 2.32
N ALA A 101 7.24 6.46 3.42
CA ALA A 101 8.37 7.36 3.60
C ALA A 101 9.72 6.62 3.56
N ALA A 102 9.83 5.45 4.21
CA ALA A 102 11.03 4.64 4.20
C ALA A 102 11.38 4.16 2.78
N VAL A 103 10.40 3.64 2.02
CA VAL A 103 10.61 3.22 0.63
C VAL A 103 11.06 4.40 -0.24
N LEU A 104 10.42 5.56 -0.13
CA LEU A 104 10.80 6.77 -0.86
C LEU A 104 12.19 7.30 -0.48
N SER A 105 12.63 7.08 0.76
CA SER A 105 13.94 7.54 1.22
C SER A 105 15.09 6.80 0.53
N ILE A 106 14.87 5.55 0.14
CA ILE A 106 15.89 4.66 -0.45
C ILE A 106 15.65 4.37 -1.95
N SER A 107 14.50 4.77 -2.52
CA SER A 107 14.13 4.48 -3.91
C SER A 107 15.03 5.15 -4.95
N ASP A 108 15.78 6.18 -4.56
CA ASP A 108 16.76 6.83 -5.45
C ASP A 108 18.03 5.96 -5.63
N ASN A 109 18.30 5.07 -4.68
CA ASN A 109 19.51 4.24 -4.63
C ASN A 109 19.25 2.78 -5.03
N TYR A 110 18.04 2.27 -4.84
CA TYR A 110 17.72 0.86 -5.08
C TYR A 110 16.45 0.71 -5.93
N GLU A 111 16.57 -0.05 -7.01
CA GLU A 111 15.46 -0.37 -7.91
C GLU A 111 14.58 -1.50 -7.38
N ASN A 112 15.18 -2.48 -6.68
CA ASN A 112 14.51 -3.70 -6.22
C ASN A 112 14.26 -3.67 -4.71
N ILE A 113 13.26 -2.90 -4.28
CA ILE A 113 12.87 -2.78 -2.88
C ILE A 113 11.80 -3.82 -2.55
N LYS A 114 12.05 -4.62 -1.50
CA LYS A 114 11.11 -5.63 -0.99
C LYS A 114 10.81 -5.42 0.47
N ALA A 115 9.55 -5.63 0.84
CA ALA A 115 9.04 -5.44 2.19
C ALA A 115 8.30 -6.69 2.67
N ILE A 116 8.51 -7.05 3.92
CA ILE A 116 7.81 -8.18 4.52
C ILE A 116 6.38 -7.74 4.84
N ALA A 117 5.41 -8.38 4.22
CA ALA A 117 3.99 -8.09 4.40
C ALA A 117 3.16 -9.35 4.68
N ASN A 118 1.94 -9.13 5.16
CA ASN A 118 0.99 -10.21 5.40
C ASN A 118 0.15 -10.52 4.15
N GLU A 119 -0.55 -11.66 4.16
CA GLU A 119 -1.41 -12.10 3.06
C GLU A 119 -2.52 -11.09 2.71
N MET A 120 -3.02 -10.31 3.67
CA MET A 120 -4.04 -9.30 3.40
C MET A 120 -3.49 -8.14 2.57
N LEU A 121 -2.27 -7.68 2.87
CA LEU A 121 -1.60 -6.61 2.13
C LEU A 121 -1.26 -7.02 0.68
N MET A 122 -1.04 -8.32 0.43
CA MET A 122 -0.87 -8.85 -0.93
C MET A 122 -2.10 -8.63 -1.84
N HIS A 123 -3.26 -8.30 -1.26
CA HIS A 123 -4.46 -7.97 -2.05
C HIS A 123 -4.47 -6.52 -2.53
N VAL A 124 -3.59 -5.65 -2.03
CA VAL A 124 -3.41 -4.27 -2.50
C VAL A 124 -2.52 -4.32 -3.74
N LYS A 125 -3.13 -4.64 -4.89
CA LYS A 125 -2.41 -4.92 -6.14
C LYS A 125 -1.35 -3.86 -6.52
N PRO A 126 -1.61 -2.54 -6.40
CA PRO A 126 -0.62 -1.52 -6.71
C PRO A 126 0.69 -1.62 -5.93
N LEU A 127 0.68 -2.28 -4.76
CA LEU A 127 1.85 -2.45 -3.90
C LEU A 127 2.44 -3.87 -3.98
N GLN A 128 1.87 -4.77 -4.78
CA GLN A 128 2.27 -6.17 -4.81
C GLN A 128 3.74 -6.37 -5.19
N ASP A 129 4.28 -5.50 -6.06
CA ASP A 129 5.69 -5.56 -6.47
C ASP A 129 6.66 -5.09 -5.39
N ILE A 130 6.18 -4.39 -4.35
CA ILE A 130 6.96 -4.00 -3.18
C ILE A 130 6.91 -5.10 -2.12
N PHE A 131 5.82 -5.86 -2.06
CA PHE A 131 5.67 -6.97 -1.11
C PHE A 131 6.27 -8.30 -1.63
#